data_AF-A0A1F8TZ14-F1
#
_entry.id   AF-A0A1F8TZ14-F1
#
_cell.length_a   1.000
_cell.length_b   1.000
_cell.length_c   1.000
_cell.angle_alpha   90.00
_cell.angle_beta   90.00
_cell.angle_gamma   90.00
#
_symmetry.space_group_name_H-M   'P 1'
#
loop_
_entity.id
_entity.type
_entity.pdbx_description
1 polymer ?
#
loop_
_entity_poly.entity_id
_entity_poly.type
_entity_poly.pdbx_seq_one_letter_code
_entity_poly.pdbx_strand_id
1 'polypeptide(L)'
;MVGVAYGRQLPAPEATPIAAHARLFNYPVKSYVRSAADISAYGIKTAFLSNSLAAYRRSALLAVGGFPSSVILSEDTMVATKMLLSGWKITYCAEATCYHSHNYTLIKEFQRYFDIGVFHAREAWYLQALGGAEGEGKRFVLSELRYLRRHAPALMPAALLRSAFKLIGYRLGRLEHYLPRYVKRAFSMNRGFWN
;
A
#
# COMPACT_ATOMS: atom_id res chain seq x y z
N MET A 1 -2.47 -21.18 11.27
CA MET A 1 -2.25 -20.25 12.41
C MET A 1 -2.08 -18.81 11.90
N VAL A 2 -2.26 -17.78 12.73
CA VAL A 2 -2.05 -16.38 12.35
C VAL A 2 -0.59 -15.98 12.54
N GLY A 3 0.04 -15.43 11.50
CA GLY A 3 1.43 -14.95 11.51
C GLY A 3 1.57 -13.45 11.80
N VAL A 4 0.60 -12.64 11.36
CA VAL A 4 0.54 -11.20 11.62
C VAL A 4 -0.89 -10.73 11.78
N ALA A 5 -1.09 -9.79 12.71
CA ALA A 5 -2.32 -9.04 12.91
C ALA A 5 -2.06 -7.55 12.65
N TYR A 6 -3.01 -6.84 12.06
CA TYR A 6 -2.94 -5.38 11.97
C TYR A 6 -4.31 -4.74 12.19
N GLY A 7 -4.27 -3.49 12.62
CA GLY A 7 -5.45 -2.73 13.02
C GLY A 7 -5.92 -1.73 11.98
N ARG A 8 -7.07 -1.14 12.27
CA ARG A 8 -7.74 -0.11 11.50
C ARG A 8 -7.08 1.25 11.67
N GLN A 9 -6.74 1.87 10.56
CA GLN A 9 -6.27 3.26 10.56
C GLN A 9 -7.43 4.19 10.20
N LEU A 10 -7.81 5.03 11.16
CA LEU A 10 -8.81 6.07 10.99
C LEU A 10 -8.14 7.34 10.43
N PRO A 11 -8.86 8.12 9.61
CA PRO A 11 -8.37 9.43 9.22
C PRO A 11 -8.23 10.32 10.46
N ALA A 12 -7.12 11.04 10.55
CA ALA A 12 -6.90 12.02 11.61
C ALA A 12 -7.95 13.14 11.52
N PRO A 13 -8.26 13.85 12.62
CA PRO A 13 -9.26 14.92 12.63
C PRO A 13 -9.05 16.00 11.56
N GLU A 14 -7.80 16.28 11.21
CA GLU A 14 -7.36 17.25 10.21
C GLU A 14 -7.21 16.67 8.78
N ALA A 15 -7.62 15.43 8.56
CA ALA A 15 -7.52 14.79 7.26
C ALA A 15 -8.41 15.50 6.22
N THR A 16 -7.82 15.87 5.09
CA THR A 16 -8.59 16.32 3.93
C THR A 16 -9.54 15.22 3.44
N PRO A 17 -10.66 15.54 2.76
CA PRO A 17 -11.58 14.51 2.25
C PRO A 17 -10.90 13.44 1.38
N ILE A 18 -9.89 13.81 0.60
CA ILE A 18 -9.09 12.88 -0.22
C ILE A 18 -8.24 11.96 0.67
N ALA A 19 -7.53 12.52 1.66
CA ALA A 19 -6.76 11.72 2.61
C ALA A 19 -7.65 10.78 3.44
N ALA A 20 -8.84 11.25 3.82
CA ALA A 20 -9.82 10.48 4.57
C ALA A 20 -10.35 9.30 3.77
N HIS A 21 -10.73 9.53 2.51
CA HIS A 21 -11.15 8.47 1.61
C HIS A 21 -10.09 7.36 1.51
N ALA A 22 -8.81 7.71 1.41
CA ALA A 22 -7.74 6.72 1.32
C ALA A 22 -7.62 5.83 2.57
N ARG A 23 -8.09 6.25 3.74
CA ARG A 23 -8.20 5.37 4.92
C ARG A 23 -9.44 4.51 4.87
N LEU A 24 -10.59 5.10 4.55
CA LEU A 24 -11.87 4.39 4.45
C LEU A 24 -11.85 3.28 3.39
N PHE A 25 -11.15 3.49 2.27
CA PHE A 25 -10.99 2.49 1.22
C PHE A 25 -10.15 1.28 1.68
N ASN A 26 -9.10 1.54 2.46
CA ASN A 26 -8.12 0.51 2.83
C ASN A 26 -8.47 -0.23 4.13
N TYR A 27 -9.21 0.41 5.04
CA TYR A 27 -9.48 -0.09 6.39
C TYR A 27 -11.00 -0.16 6.66
N PRO A 28 -11.67 -1.24 6.20
CA PRO A 28 -13.11 -1.39 6.36
C PRO A 28 -13.50 -1.58 7.83
N VAL A 29 -14.79 -1.40 8.15
CA VAL A 29 -15.34 -1.59 9.50
C VAL A 29 -15.41 -3.05 9.95
N LYS A 30 -15.20 -4.00 9.03
CA LYS A 30 -15.35 -5.43 9.29
C LYS A 30 -13.98 -6.12 9.31
N SER A 31 -13.71 -6.82 10.41
CA SER A 31 -12.54 -7.67 10.59
C SER A 31 -12.52 -8.82 9.59
N TYR A 32 -11.33 -9.29 9.23
CA TYR A 32 -11.18 -10.44 8.32
C TYR A 32 -9.86 -11.18 8.56
N VAL A 33 -9.84 -12.44 8.13
CA VAL A 33 -8.65 -13.27 8.09
C VAL A 33 -8.41 -13.70 6.65
N ARG A 34 -7.17 -13.60 6.18
CA ARG A 34 -6.75 -14.03 4.84
C ARG A 34 -5.64 -15.07 4.91
N SER A 35 -5.68 -15.97 3.95
CA SER A 35 -4.73 -17.05 3.73
C SER A 35 -4.30 -17.08 2.25
N ALA A 36 -3.36 -17.94 1.88
CA ALA A 36 -2.97 -18.10 0.47
C ALA A 36 -4.15 -18.49 -0.44
N ALA A 37 -5.17 -19.18 0.08
CA ALA A 37 -6.35 -19.55 -0.69
C ALA A 37 -7.19 -18.33 -1.14
N ASP A 38 -7.02 -17.19 -0.47
CA ASP A 38 -7.74 -15.95 -0.76
C ASP A 38 -7.06 -15.12 -1.88
N ILE A 39 -5.87 -15.52 -2.34
CA ILE A 39 -5.09 -14.78 -3.34
C ILE A 39 -5.86 -14.59 -4.65
N SER A 40 -6.55 -15.62 -5.14
CA SER A 40 -7.33 -15.52 -6.39
C SER A 40 -8.49 -14.51 -6.29
N ALA A 41 -9.04 -14.31 -5.09
CA ALA A 41 -10.18 -13.42 -4.87
C ALA A 41 -9.77 -11.96 -4.57
N TYR A 42 -8.65 -11.75 -3.87
CA TYR A 42 -8.25 -10.42 -3.40
C TYR A 42 -6.94 -9.90 -4.00
N GLY A 43 -6.20 -10.73 -4.73
CA GLY A 43 -4.95 -10.37 -5.38
C GLY A 43 -3.92 -9.80 -4.40
N ILE A 44 -3.28 -8.67 -4.76
CA ILE A 44 -2.35 -7.93 -3.89
C ILE A 44 -2.95 -7.51 -2.55
N LYS A 45 -4.28 -7.37 -2.44
CA LYS A 45 -4.91 -7.05 -1.16
C LYS A 45 -4.81 -8.19 -0.16
N THR A 46 -4.56 -9.42 -0.62
CA THR A 46 -4.40 -10.56 0.28
C THR A 46 -3.27 -10.36 1.27
N ALA A 47 -2.17 -9.76 0.81
CA ALA A 47 -1.02 -9.40 1.63
C ALA A 47 -1.07 -7.97 2.19
N PHE A 48 -2.19 -7.25 2.05
CA PHE A 48 -2.28 -5.87 2.55
C PHE A 48 -2.16 -5.83 4.07
N LEU A 49 -1.27 -4.96 4.55
CA LEU A 49 -1.13 -4.57 5.96
C LEU A 49 -0.41 -3.22 6.07
N SER A 50 -0.24 -2.74 7.30
CA SER A 50 0.59 -1.58 7.58
C SER A 50 1.31 -1.74 8.92
N ASN A 51 2.64 -1.57 8.88
CA ASN A 51 3.50 -1.58 10.06
C ASN A 51 3.12 -0.54 11.14
N SER A 52 2.36 0.51 10.80
CA SER A 52 1.97 1.55 11.76
C SER A 52 1.01 1.07 12.85
N LEU A 53 0.33 -0.07 12.65
CA LEU A 53 -0.50 -0.71 13.67
C LEU A 53 -0.54 -2.22 13.42
N ALA A 54 0.58 -2.90 13.63
CA ALA A 54 0.70 -4.34 13.41
C ALA A 54 1.40 -5.06 14.57
N ALA A 55 1.05 -6.33 14.76
CA ALA A 55 1.66 -7.24 15.71
C ALA A 55 2.05 -8.54 14.98
N TYR A 56 3.33 -8.88 15.03
CA TYR A 56 3.89 -10.05 14.37
C TYR A 56 4.14 -11.18 15.36
N ARG A 57 3.71 -12.39 15.01
CA ARG A 57 4.14 -13.58 15.72
C ARG A 57 5.62 -13.81 15.43
N ARG A 58 6.48 -13.72 16.46
CA ARG A 58 7.94 -13.87 16.33
C ARG A 58 8.34 -15.13 15.56
N SER A 59 7.75 -16.29 15.88
CA SER A 59 8.08 -17.55 15.20
C SER A 59 7.73 -17.52 13.70
N ALA A 60 6.59 -16.92 13.33
CA ALA A 60 6.21 -16.78 11.92
C ALA A 60 7.16 -15.81 11.19
N LEU A 61 7.52 -14.68 11.81
CA LEU A 61 8.42 -13.68 11.23
C LEU A 61 9.81 -14.26 10.99
N LEU A 62 10.36 -14.97 11.98
CA LEU A 62 11.67 -15.61 11.84
C LEU A 62 11.63 -16.75 10.80
N ALA A 63 10.55 -17.52 10.72
CA ALA A 63 10.40 -18.60 9.74
C ALA A 63 10.42 -18.12 8.29
N VAL A 64 10.06 -16.86 8.02
CA VAL A 64 10.09 -16.25 6.68
C VAL A 64 11.33 -15.39 6.42
N GLY A 65 12.31 -15.43 7.32
CA GLY A 65 13.59 -14.70 7.18
C GLY A 65 13.59 -13.27 7.70
N GLY A 66 12.56 -12.84 8.44
CA GLY A 66 12.46 -11.49 8.99
C GLY A 66 12.14 -10.41 7.96
N PHE A 67 12.30 -9.14 8.37
CA PHE A 67 12.15 -8.00 7.46
C PHE A 67 13.34 -7.89 6.51
N PRO A 68 13.11 -7.60 5.22
CA PRO A 68 14.19 -7.38 4.26
C PRO A 68 15.03 -6.15 4.65
N SER A 69 16.35 -6.26 4.53
CA SER A 69 17.29 -5.17 4.82
C SER A 69 17.43 -4.15 3.69
N SER A 70 17.08 -4.54 2.45
CA SER A 70 17.23 -3.70 1.26
C SER A 70 15.95 -3.72 0.42
N VAL A 71 14.96 -2.97 0.88
CA VAL A 71 13.74 -2.69 0.10
C VAL A 71 13.40 -1.21 0.25
N ILE A 72 12.97 -0.58 -0.86
CA ILE A 72 12.68 0.86 -0.89
C ILE A 72 11.44 1.25 -0.07
N LEU A 73 10.44 0.37 0.00
CA LEU A 73 9.23 0.45 0.85
C LEU A 73 8.45 -0.87 0.79
N SER A 74 7.39 -1.00 1.59
CA SER A 74 6.49 -2.17 1.62
C SER A 74 7.17 -3.46 2.06
N GLU A 75 8.18 -3.32 2.92
CA GLU A 75 8.84 -4.42 3.63
C GLU A 75 7.82 -5.29 4.38
N ASP A 76 6.78 -4.63 4.88
CA ASP A 76 5.70 -5.20 5.66
C ASP A 76 4.84 -6.15 4.82
N THR A 77 4.41 -5.69 3.66
CA THR A 77 3.63 -6.41 2.65
C THR A 77 4.46 -7.56 2.06
N MET A 78 5.77 -7.38 1.87
CA MET A 78 6.67 -8.45 1.44
C MET A 78 6.73 -9.60 2.47
N VAL A 79 6.89 -9.27 3.75
CA VAL A 79 6.87 -10.25 4.85
C VAL A 79 5.54 -10.99 4.89
N ALA A 80 4.41 -10.27 4.77
CA ALA A 80 3.09 -10.90 4.68
C ALA A 80 2.95 -11.86 3.52
N THR A 81 3.47 -11.50 2.35
CA THR A 81 3.43 -12.35 1.17
C THR A 81 4.16 -13.66 1.44
N LYS A 82 5.38 -13.58 2.00
CA LYS A 82 6.13 -14.78 2.41
C LYS A 82 5.37 -15.60 3.45
N MET A 83 4.76 -14.95 4.44
CA MET A 83 3.93 -15.62 5.44
C MET A 83 2.76 -16.39 4.82
N LEU A 84 2.02 -15.77 3.89
CA LEU A 84 0.93 -16.43 3.18
C LEU A 84 1.42 -17.66 2.41
N LEU A 85 2.52 -17.52 1.66
CA LEU A 85 3.12 -18.61 0.88
C LEU A 85 3.64 -19.74 1.77
N SER A 86 4.03 -19.45 3.02
CA SER A 86 4.42 -20.45 4.02
C SER A 86 3.25 -20.98 4.86
N GLY A 87 2.00 -20.73 4.47
CA GLY A 87 0.80 -21.28 5.12
C GLY A 87 0.31 -20.52 6.37
N TRP A 88 0.90 -19.37 6.69
CA TRP A 88 0.40 -18.49 7.75
C TRP A 88 -0.78 -17.65 7.25
N LYS A 89 -1.62 -17.23 8.19
CA LYS A 89 -2.74 -16.32 7.93
C LYS A 89 -2.41 -14.90 8.39
N ILE A 90 -2.96 -13.92 7.69
CA ILE A 90 -2.95 -12.49 8.05
C ILE A 90 -4.32 -12.15 8.61
N THR A 91 -4.37 -11.43 9.73
CA THR A 91 -5.65 -10.96 10.30
C THR A 91 -5.72 -9.44 10.35
N TYR A 92 -6.86 -8.91 9.97
CA TYR A 92 -7.24 -7.51 10.14
C TYR A 92 -8.26 -7.41 11.28
N CYS A 93 -7.97 -6.59 12.28
CA CYS A 93 -8.85 -6.29 13.41
C CYS A 93 -9.39 -4.86 13.26
N ALA A 94 -10.67 -4.73 12.93
CA ALA A 94 -11.32 -3.45 12.71
C ALA A 94 -11.55 -2.66 14.01
N GLU A 95 -11.59 -3.36 15.14
CA GLU A 95 -11.79 -2.83 16.48
C GLU A 95 -10.51 -2.21 17.07
N ALA A 96 -9.33 -2.71 16.66
CA ALA A 96 -8.06 -2.12 17.03
C ALA A 96 -7.79 -0.89 16.15
N THR A 97 -8.00 0.32 16.69
CA THR A 97 -7.92 1.55 15.89
C THR A 97 -6.76 2.46 16.28
N CYS A 98 -6.16 3.14 15.30
CA CYS A 98 -5.33 4.33 15.53
C CYS A 98 -5.68 5.45 14.53
N TYR A 99 -5.36 6.68 14.87
CA TYR A 99 -5.42 7.79 13.91
C TYR A 99 -4.13 7.83 13.10
N HIS A 100 -4.25 7.68 11.79
CA HIS A 100 -3.12 7.76 10.89
C HIS A 100 -3.59 8.14 9.49
N SER A 101 -3.17 9.30 8.99
CA SER A 101 -3.43 9.75 7.62
C SER A 101 -2.41 10.78 7.19
N HIS A 102 -2.29 10.98 5.88
CA HIS A 102 -1.37 11.95 5.30
C HIS A 102 -2.08 12.89 4.34
N ASN A 103 -1.97 14.19 4.60
CA ASN A 103 -2.34 15.24 3.66
C ASN A 103 -1.18 15.49 2.69
N TYR A 104 -0.86 14.49 1.87
CA TYR A 104 0.24 14.60 0.91
C TYR A 104 -0.02 15.70 -0.14
N THR A 105 1.05 16.36 -0.57
CA THR A 105 1.04 17.20 -1.77
C THR A 105 1.07 16.29 -3.01
N LEU A 106 0.75 16.86 -4.19
CA LEU A 106 0.87 16.14 -5.48
C LEU A 106 2.25 15.52 -5.68
N ILE A 107 3.30 16.27 -5.34
CA ILE A 107 4.69 15.82 -5.45
C ILE A 107 4.95 14.64 -4.51
N LYS A 108 4.49 14.69 -3.26
CA LYS A 108 4.65 13.57 -2.32
C LYS A 108 3.89 12.31 -2.77
N GLU A 109 2.69 12.47 -3.33
CA GLU A 109 1.95 11.33 -3.90
C GLU A 109 2.68 10.72 -5.09
N PHE A 110 3.17 11.54 -6.01
CA PHE A 110 4.02 11.10 -7.12
C PHE A 110 5.24 10.33 -6.61
N GLN A 111 5.98 10.91 -5.65
CA GLN A 111 7.21 10.31 -5.13
C GLN A 111 6.95 8.97 -4.44
N ARG A 112 5.87 8.89 -3.66
CA ARG A 112 5.45 7.63 -3.05
C ARG A 112 5.10 6.58 -4.09
N TYR A 113 4.35 6.94 -5.12
CA TYR A 113 3.96 5.99 -6.16
C TYR A 113 5.12 5.62 -7.09
N PHE A 114 6.10 6.51 -7.29
CA PHE A 114 7.38 6.16 -7.91
C PHE A 114 8.08 5.05 -7.13
N ASP A 115 8.20 5.20 -5.81
CA ASP A 115 8.78 4.16 -4.95
C ASP A 115 7.99 2.84 -5.03
N ILE A 116 6.65 2.87 -5.03
CA ILE A 116 5.80 1.67 -5.25
C ILE A 116 6.11 1.02 -6.60
N GLY A 117 6.30 1.82 -7.66
CA GLY A 117 6.68 1.34 -8.98
C GLY A 117 8.05 0.65 -8.97
N VAL A 118 9.03 1.24 -8.30
CA VAL A 118 10.38 0.66 -8.13
C VAL A 118 10.30 -0.67 -7.40
N PHE A 119 9.54 -0.73 -6.30
CA PHE A 119 9.30 -1.95 -5.54
C PHE A 119 8.69 -3.04 -6.43
N HIS A 120 7.62 -2.74 -7.16
CA HIS A 120 6.99 -3.71 -8.06
C HIS A 120 7.87 -4.14 -9.24
N ALA A 121 8.82 -3.31 -9.68
CA ALA A 121 9.77 -3.68 -10.72
C ALA A 121 10.88 -4.60 -10.20
N ARG A 122 11.44 -4.29 -9.03
CA ARG A 122 12.54 -5.06 -8.42
C ARG A 122 12.06 -6.36 -7.78
N GLU A 123 10.89 -6.33 -7.16
CA GLU A 123 10.28 -7.46 -6.48
C GLU A 123 9.18 -8.08 -7.35
N ALA A 124 9.46 -8.37 -8.63
CA ALA A 124 8.44 -8.84 -9.57
C ALA A 124 7.75 -10.15 -9.12
N TRP A 125 8.47 -11.00 -8.37
CA TRP A 125 7.94 -12.23 -7.77
C TRP A 125 6.75 -11.96 -6.84
N TYR A 126 6.71 -10.79 -6.16
CA TYR A 126 5.61 -10.39 -5.29
C TYR A 126 4.29 -10.28 -6.07
N LEU A 127 4.33 -9.64 -7.26
CA LEU A 127 3.14 -9.52 -8.10
C LEU A 127 2.73 -10.85 -8.73
N GLN A 128 3.70 -11.69 -9.10
CA GLN A 128 3.44 -13.03 -9.63
C GLN A 128 2.77 -13.92 -8.59
N ALA A 129 3.23 -13.86 -7.34
CA ALA A 129 2.66 -14.62 -6.24
C ALA A 129 1.22 -14.20 -5.88
N LEU A 130 0.88 -12.91 -6.06
CA LEU A 130 -0.40 -12.35 -5.63
C LEU A 130 -1.38 -12.04 -6.76
N GLY A 131 -1.11 -12.41 -8.01
CA GLY A 131 -2.05 -12.20 -9.13
C GLY A 131 -2.14 -10.76 -9.64
N GLY A 132 -1.08 -9.96 -9.47
CA GLY A 132 -0.97 -8.60 -10.02
C GLY A 132 -1.78 -7.53 -9.28
N ALA A 133 -1.51 -6.26 -9.62
CA ALA A 133 -2.15 -5.08 -9.02
C ALA A 133 -3.31 -4.52 -9.87
N GLU A 134 -3.75 -5.27 -10.88
CA GLU A 134 -4.68 -4.77 -11.89
C GLU A 134 -6.09 -4.58 -11.29
N GLY A 135 -6.78 -3.51 -11.71
CA GLY A 135 -8.13 -3.20 -11.23
C GLY A 135 -8.21 -2.45 -9.90
N GLU A 136 -7.32 -2.68 -8.94
CA GLU A 136 -7.35 -1.98 -7.63
C GLU A 136 -7.24 -0.47 -7.75
N GLY A 137 -6.39 0.02 -8.66
CA GLY A 137 -6.28 1.46 -8.96
C GLY A 137 -7.59 2.04 -9.49
N LYS A 138 -8.28 1.34 -10.39
CA LYS A 138 -9.59 1.75 -10.92
C LYS A 138 -10.66 1.74 -9.81
N ARG A 139 -10.68 0.71 -8.97
CA ARG A 139 -11.59 0.62 -7.82
C ARG A 139 -11.39 1.78 -6.86
N PHE A 140 -10.13 2.12 -6.55
CA PHE A 140 -9.79 3.27 -5.72
C PHE A 140 -10.36 4.56 -6.29
N VAL A 141 -10.05 4.89 -7.56
CA VAL A 141 -10.49 6.14 -8.21
C VAL A 141 -12.02 6.23 -8.24
N LEU A 142 -12.72 5.16 -8.64
CA LEU A 142 -14.19 5.15 -8.68
C LEU A 142 -14.81 5.32 -7.29
N SER A 143 -14.24 4.71 -6.26
CA SER A 143 -14.69 4.89 -4.88
C SER A 143 -14.42 6.31 -4.36
N GLU A 144 -13.29 6.92 -4.74
CA GLU A 144 -12.91 8.28 -4.34
C GLU A 144 -13.87 9.30 -4.92
N LEU A 145 -14.18 9.19 -6.23
CA LEU A 145 -15.13 10.07 -6.88
C LEU A 145 -16.53 9.93 -6.27
N ARG A 146 -16.96 8.70 -5.95
CA ARG A 146 -18.26 8.45 -5.28
C ARG A 146 -18.31 9.07 -3.89
N TYR A 147 -17.22 8.97 -3.14
CA TYR A 147 -17.08 9.58 -1.82
C TYR A 147 -17.10 11.10 -1.92
N LEU A 148 -16.27 11.69 -2.78
CA LEU A 148 -16.17 13.15 -2.94
C LEU A 148 -17.47 13.77 -3.44
N ARG A 149 -18.22 13.11 -4.32
CA ARG A 149 -19.55 13.58 -4.76
C ARG A 149 -20.51 13.83 -3.58
N ARG A 150 -20.34 13.14 -2.45
CA ARG A 150 -21.19 13.31 -1.25
C ARG A 150 -20.60 14.26 -0.20
N HIS A 151 -19.28 14.41 -0.15
CA HIS A 151 -18.61 15.10 0.95
C HIS A 151 -17.89 16.39 0.54
N ALA A 152 -17.33 16.44 -0.68
CA ALA A 152 -16.60 17.60 -1.20
C ALA A 152 -16.51 17.56 -2.74
N PRO A 153 -17.61 17.81 -3.47
CA PRO A 153 -17.65 17.67 -4.94
C PRO A 153 -16.61 18.53 -5.67
N ALA A 154 -16.33 19.73 -5.13
CA ALA A 154 -15.34 20.66 -5.68
C ALA A 154 -13.90 20.09 -5.70
N LEU A 155 -13.61 19.05 -4.92
CA LEU A 155 -12.30 18.38 -4.89
C LEU A 155 -12.14 17.28 -5.96
N MET A 156 -13.19 16.95 -6.72
CA MET A 156 -13.11 15.90 -7.75
C MET A 156 -12.05 16.18 -8.83
N PRO A 157 -11.90 17.40 -9.38
CA PRO A 157 -10.80 17.70 -10.32
C PRO A 157 -9.42 17.48 -9.69
N ALA A 158 -9.25 17.90 -8.43
CA ALA A 158 -8.01 17.69 -7.69
C ALA A 158 -7.72 16.19 -7.45
N ALA A 159 -8.73 15.38 -7.17
CA ALA A 159 -8.60 13.93 -6.99
C ALA A 159 -8.21 13.20 -8.29
N LEU A 160 -8.75 13.63 -9.43
CA LEU A 160 -8.34 13.12 -10.74
C LEU A 160 -6.89 13.50 -11.07
N LEU A 161 -6.49 14.74 -10.82
CA LEU A 161 -5.11 15.20 -11.00
C LEU A 161 -4.14 14.41 -10.11
N ARG A 162 -4.49 14.21 -8.84
CA ARG A 162 -3.75 13.35 -7.90
C ARG A 162 -3.60 11.92 -8.42
N SER A 163 -4.70 11.34 -8.91
CA SER A 163 -4.69 10.00 -9.50
C SER A 163 -3.81 9.91 -10.75
N ALA A 164 -3.76 10.95 -11.58
CA ALA A 164 -2.83 11.03 -12.69
C ALA A 164 -1.37 11.06 -12.22
N PHE A 165 -1.03 11.89 -11.22
CA PHE A 165 0.33 11.95 -10.65
C PHE A 165 0.76 10.62 -10.02
N LYS A 166 -0.15 9.93 -9.32
CA LYS A 166 0.08 8.57 -8.81
C LYS A 166 0.40 7.60 -9.95
N LEU A 167 -0.38 7.64 -11.04
CA LEU A 167 -0.15 6.77 -12.19
C LEU A 167 1.17 7.06 -12.91
N ILE A 168 1.50 8.34 -13.12
CA ILE A 168 2.77 8.74 -13.75
C ILE A 168 3.95 8.31 -12.88
N GLY A 169 3.90 8.61 -11.58
CA GLY A 169 4.93 8.18 -10.62
C GLY A 169 5.12 6.67 -10.67
N TYR A 170 4.03 5.91 -10.55
CA TYR A 170 4.07 4.45 -10.63
C TYR A 170 4.71 3.93 -11.92
N ARG A 171 4.30 4.45 -13.08
CA ARG A 171 4.85 4.02 -14.37
C ARG A 171 6.34 4.34 -14.50
N LEU A 172 6.77 5.53 -14.08
CA LEU A 172 8.19 5.89 -14.08
C LEU A 172 9.00 5.04 -13.12
N GLY A 173 8.45 4.72 -11.93
CA GLY A 173 9.09 3.82 -10.99
C GLY A 173 9.23 2.40 -11.54
N ARG A 174 8.26 1.93 -12.32
CA ARG A 174 8.34 0.64 -13.03
C ARG A 174 9.42 0.59 -14.10
N LEU A 175 9.86 1.74 -14.60
CA LEU A 175 10.90 1.93 -15.61
C LEU A 175 12.21 2.45 -15.02
N GLU A 176 12.37 2.36 -13.68
CA GLU A 176 13.49 2.99 -12.98
C GLU A 176 14.86 2.53 -13.46
N HIS A 177 14.99 1.32 -13.99
CA HIS A 177 16.27 0.78 -14.47
C HIS A 177 16.83 1.58 -15.65
N TYR A 178 15.99 2.28 -16.41
CA TYR A 178 16.41 3.18 -17.49
C TYR A 178 16.76 4.60 -17.02
N LEU A 179 16.48 4.94 -15.76
CA LEU A 179 16.72 6.29 -15.23
C LEU A 179 18.14 6.39 -14.63
N PRO A 180 18.83 7.53 -14.78
CA PRO A 180 20.08 7.75 -14.06
C PRO A 180 19.82 8.00 -12.58
N ARG A 181 20.81 7.70 -11.73
CA ARG A 181 20.69 7.73 -10.25
C ARG A 181 20.18 9.06 -9.69
N TYR A 182 20.57 10.19 -10.26
CA TYR A 182 20.12 11.51 -9.81
C TYR A 182 18.61 11.73 -10.02
N VAL A 183 18.04 11.18 -11.10
CA VAL A 183 16.59 11.20 -11.36
C VAL A 183 15.87 10.33 -10.34
N LYS A 184 16.38 9.11 -10.08
CA LYS A 184 15.79 8.21 -9.07
C LYS A 184 15.74 8.88 -7.70
N ARG A 185 16.82 9.55 -7.28
CA ARG A 185 16.88 10.33 -6.03
C ARG A 185 15.88 11.48 -5.99
N ALA A 186 15.67 12.18 -7.11
CA ALA A 186 14.73 13.30 -7.17
C ALA A 186 13.26 12.83 -7.13
N PHE A 187 12.96 11.73 -7.82
CA PHE A 187 11.61 11.17 -7.93
C PHE A 187 11.22 10.30 -6.74
N SER A 188 12.17 9.85 -5.93
CA SER A 188 11.90 8.99 -4.79
C SER A 188 11.49 9.75 -3.53
N MET A 189 10.56 9.17 -2.77
CA MET A 189 10.26 9.61 -1.41
C MET A 189 11.37 9.15 -0.45
N ASN A 190 11.84 7.92 -0.61
CA ASN A 190 12.92 7.30 0.17
C ASN A 190 14.30 7.58 -0.45
N ARG A 191 14.71 8.85 -0.47
CA ARG A 191 15.97 9.30 -1.10
C ARG A 191 17.22 8.54 -0.62
N GLY A 192 17.23 8.13 0.65
CA GLY A 192 18.32 7.39 1.28
C GLY A 192 18.58 6.01 0.67
N PHE A 193 17.56 5.38 0.09
CA PHE A 193 17.68 4.08 -0.59
C PHE A 193 18.61 4.12 -1.81
N TRP A 194 18.81 5.32 -2.38
CA TRP A 194 19.61 5.53 -3.59
C TRP A 194 21.00 6.09 -3.28
N ASN A 195 21.44 6.04 -2.02
CA ASN A 195 22.77 6.44 -1.57
C ASN A 195 23.76 5.27 -1.57
#